data_AF-A0A2E0FI33-F1
#
_entry.id   AF-A0A2E0FI33-F1
#
_cell.length_a   1.000
_cell.length_b   1.000
_cell.length_c   1.000
_cell.angle_alpha   90.00
_cell.angle_beta   90.00
_cell.angle_gamma   90.00
#
_symmetry.space_group_name_H-M   'P 1'
#
loop_
_entity.id
_entity.type
_entity.pdbx_description
1 polymer ?
#
loop_
_entity_poly.entity_id
_entity_poly.type
_entity_poly.pdbx_seq_one_letter_code
_entity_poly.pdbx_strand_id
1 'polypeptide(L)'
;WKGREVRDIDGYSVWEEYSNYQCAFVEPYDRGRVFKDTTLLKNFGKINKKLTDFRKGKLKTSDVFDVEKMAKYHAIIDLLGGHHSLDWSDVKYYFNDSTGKIEPVGYESFSVHKTVKLCGMFNFVNDPVAGNELHKLIFSDPDFFAVYIKKVKEVIDPNYLDGFFADIEEDLTQNLTILNAEFPYKQFDASAYYRNQSIISKYLDIPQGMHGYFSKVDSLGIELGLGSINTLPIEIVGIEIDGKYQDINPIIMPSKEINKLTRYERYFTPLKNKIRKRFVQGSEIVLHWRLLGADEVKQTELFSSHYTYSPEERLAESFNHEMETSDSTNLEVVFFEAGTHVINKPLHIAGRKNVRFSQGTELFFVGEGKLIVECPLYLMGTEESPIRIKSDNNGNKRLDIKLEDNERVIMDHVVFDTKGGGCIQNGGSFVLTNSIVSSDSKLDLKNAIVKMDNVLFTECRSSAVQFAGCELVLSQIGQSNCKEHILDVNSSSVLFKSALKSEDSQELVSQVSGQLITEGDCERFCNYSESVLASTVDAK
;
A
#
# COMPACT_ATOMS: atom_id res chain seq x y z
N TRP A 1 -14.72 10.29 -8.06
CA TRP A 1 -15.90 9.40 -8.13
C TRP A 1 -16.14 8.81 -6.75
N LYS A 2 -16.76 9.58 -5.84
CA LYS A 2 -17.26 9.14 -4.52
C LYS A 2 -18.40 10.11 -4.15
N GLY A 3 -19.51 9.60 -3.63
CA GLY A 3 -20.63 10.44 -3.18
C GLY A 3 -21.95 10.25 -3.94
N ARG A 4 -22.28 9.04 -4.40
CA ARG A 4 -23.68 8.75 -4.72
C ARG A 4 -24.29 7.95 -3.59
N GLU A 5 -25.17 8.60 -2.83
CA GLU A 5 -26.22 7.92 -2.08
C GLU A 5 -27.01 7.08 -3.10
N VAL A 6 -26.79 5.76 -3.09
CA VAL A 6 -27.55 4.86 -3.95
C VAL A 6 -28.79 4.48 -3.16
N ARG A 7 -29.95 4.84 -3.71
CA ARG A 7 -31.22 4.38 -3.16
C ARG A 7 -31.44 2.96 -3.67
N ASP A 8 -31.75 2.04 -2.76
CA ASP A 8 -32.22 0.72 -3.16
C ASP A 8 -33.61 0.80 -3.81
N ILE A 9 -34.13 -0.35 -4.25
CA ILE A 9 -35.43 -0.44 -4.93
C ILE A 9 -36.61 -0.01 -4.03
N ASP A 10 -36.40 -0.02 -2.71
CA ASP A 10 -37.37 0.34 -1.69
C ASP A 10 -37.19 1.80 -1.19
N GLY A 11 -36.20 2.52 -1.73
CA GLY A 11 -35.94 3.93 -1.46
C GLY A 11 -35.07 4.21 -0.24
N TYR A 12 -34.45 3.19 0.37
CA TYR A 12 -33.51 3.37 1.46
C TYR A 12 -32.17 3.91 0.97
N SER A 13 -31.67 4.91 1.68
CA SER A 13 -30.31 5.42 1.51
C SER A 13 -29.32 4.43 2.09
N VAL A 14 -28.58 3.74 1.22
CA VAL A 14 -27.51 2.83 1.63
C VAL A 14 -26.17 3.49 1.31
N TRP A 15 -25.26 3.48 2.29
CA TRP A 15 -23.90 3.93 2.05
C TRP A 15 -23.19 2.93 1.13
N GLU A 16 -22.46 3.42 0.13
CA GLU A 16 -21.72 2.59 -0.85
C GLU A 16 -20.77 1.58 -0.16
N GLU A 17 -20.28 1.92 1.04
CA GLU A 17 -19.45 1.06 1.87
C GLU A 17 -20.09 -0.28 2.26
N TYR A 18 -21.42 -0.35 2.37
CA TYR A 18 -22.13 -1.62 2.61
C TYR A 18 -22.02 -2.58 1.43
N SER A 19 -21.78 -2.05 0.24
CA SER A 19 -21.69 -2.78 -1.01
C SER A 19 -20.25 -2.93 -1.49
N ASN A 20 -19.26 -2.81 -0.61
CA ASN A 20 -17.85 -2.98 -0.96
C ASN A 20 -17.36 -4.42 -0.71
N TYR A 21 -16.36 -4.85 -1.48
CA TYR A 21 -15.72 -6.17 -1.34
C TYR A 21 -15.27 -6.47 0.10
N GLN A 22 -14.78 -5.46 0.81
CA GLN A 22 -14.30 -5.57 2.19
C GLN A 22 -15.43 -5.92 3.17
N CYS A 23 -16.67 -5.59 2.85
CA CYS A 23 -17.87 -5.92 3.63
C CYS A 23 -18.57 -7.19 3.12
N ALA A 24 -18.18 -7.71 1.96
CA ALA A 24 -18.82 -8.85 1.33
C ALA A 24 -18.64 -10.15 2.13
N PHE A 25 -19.68 -10.99 2.12
CA PHE A 25 -19.67 -12.35 2.67
C PHE A 25 -19.72 -13.37 1.54
N VAL A 26 -19.10 -14.54 1.74
CA VAL A 26 -19.12 -15.62 0.74
C VAL A 26 -20.48 -16.31 0.80
N GLU A 27 -21.21 -16.34 -0.30
CA GLU A 27 -22.55 -16.91 -0.32
C GLU A 27 -22.60 -18.25 -1.09
N PRO A 28 -23.25 -19.29 -0.54
CA PRO A 28 -23.54 -20.48 -1.32
C PRO A 28 -24.73 -20.21 -2.25
N TYR A 29 -24.62 -20.64 -3.51
CA TYR A 29 -25.63 -20.41 -4.55
C TYR A 29 -27.02 -20.98 -4.17
N ASP A 30 -27.06 -22.25 -3.75
CA ASP A 30 -28.27 -22.89 -3.24
C ASP A 30 -28.18 -23.05 -1.71
N ARG A 31 -28.42 -21.95 -0.98
CA ARG A 31 -28.36 -21.92 0.50
C ARG A 31 -29.24 -23.00 1.12
N GLY A 32 -30.44 -23.20 0.58
CA GLY A 32 -31.42 -24.15 1.09
C GLY A 32 -30.92 -25.59 1.05
N ARG A 33 -30.24 -25.97 -0.03
CA ARG A 33 -29.59 -27.28 -0.16
C ARG A 33 -28.31 -27.36 0.66
N VAL A 34 -27.43 -26.37 0.56
CA VAL A 34 -26.10 -26.39 1.20
C VAL A 34 -26.20 -26.51 2.72
N PHE A 35 -27.15 -25.82 3.36
CA PHE A 35 -27.30 -25.87 4.81
C PHE A 35 -28.04 -27.10 5.33
N LYS A 36 -28.69 -27.88 4.46
CA LYS A 36 -29.36 -29.15 4.82
C LYS A 36 -28.47 -30.37 4.62
N ASP A 37 -27.49 -30.28 3.71
CA ASP A 37 -26.54 -31.35 3.44
C ASP A 37 -25.28 -31.21 4.31
N THR A 38 -24.96 -32.24 5.09
CA THR A 38 -23.83 -32.20 6.04
C THR A 38 -22.47 -32.04 5.36
N THR A 39 -22.29 -32.64 4.17
CA THR A 39 -21.03 -32.57 3.43
C THR A 39 -20.87 -31.17 2.82
N LEU A 40 -21.93 -30.63 2.21
CA LEU A 40 -21.91 -29.29 1.64
C LEU A 40 -21.71 -28.22 2.70
N LEU A 41 -22.38 -28.34 3.86
CA LEU A 41 -22.19 -27.42 4.99
C LEU A 41 -20.73 -27.42 5.50
N LYS A 42 -20.14 -28.61 5.65
CA LYS A 42 -18.74 -28.75 6.07
C LYS A 42 -17.80 -28.11 5.04
N ASN A 43 -18.04 -28.34 3.76
CA ASN A 43 -17.23 -27.77 2.69
C ASN A 43 -17.38 -26.25 2.61
N PHE A 44 -18.59 -25.72 2.79
CA PHE A 44 -18.84 -24.29 2.90
C PHE A 44 -18.05 -23.66 4.06
N GLY A 45 -18.01 -24.31 5.23
CA GLY A 45 -17.18 -23.86 6.35
C GLY A 45 -15.68 -23.79 6.03
N LYS A 46 -15.14 -24.78 5.30
CA LYS A 46 -13.74 -24.77 4.82
C LYS A 46 -13.49 -23.61 3.86
N ILE A 47 -14.39 -23.39 2.91
CA ILE A 47 -14.29 -22.31 1.90
C ILE A 47 -14.29 -20.95 2.60
N ASN A 48 -15.25 -20.72 3.50
CA ASN A 48 -15.38 -19.46 4.21
C ASN A 48 -14.11 -19.15 5.01
N LYS A 49 -13.53 -20.15 5.69
CA LYS A 49 -12.24 -19.99 6.38
C LYS A 49 -11.10 -19.66 5.41
N LYS A 50 -10.95 -20.42 4.31
CA LYS A 50 -9.89 -20.19 3.31
C LYS A 50 -9.96 -18.79 2.70
N LEU A 51 -11.14 -18.36 2.27
CA LEU A 51 -11.33 -17.03 1.68
C LEU A 51 -11.16 -15.91 2.70
N THR A 52 -11.54 -16.14 3.96
CA THR A 52 -11.26 -15.17 5.05
C THR A 52 -9.76 -15.05 5.31
N ASP A 53 -9.03 -16.16 5.39
CA ASP A 53 -7.59 -16.17 5.61
C ASP A 53 -6.84 -15.56 4.40
N PHE A 54 -7.32 -15.82 3.17
CA PHE A 54 -6.84 -15.18 1.94
C PHE A 54 -7.00 -13.65 1.98
N ARG A 55 -8.21 -13.16 2.32
CA ARG A 55 -8.51 -11.72 2.45
C ARG A 55 -7.71 -11.00 3.53
N LYS A 56 -7.18 -11.76 4.50
CA LYS A 56 -6.31 -11.26 5.58
C LYS A 56 -4.82 -11.38 5.22
N GLY A 57 -4.47 -11.81 4.01
CA GLY A 57 -3.09 -12.04 3.58
C GLY A 57 -2.40 -13.25 4.24
N LYS A 58 -3.14 -14.11 4.95
CA LYS A 58 -2.58 -15.30 5.61
C LYS A 58 -2.34 -16.47 4.66
N LEU A 59 -3.07 -16.50 3.54
CA LEU A 59 -2.92 -17.48 2.47
C LEU A 59 -2.70 -16.73 1.17
N LYS A 60 -1.82 -17.24 0.32
CA LYS A 60 -1.64 -16.72 -1.05
C LYS A 60 -2.61 -17.41 -2.02
N THR A 61 -2.71 -16.88 -3.24
CA THR A 61 -3.61 -17.39 -4.29
C THR A 61 -3.42 -18.88 -4.53
N SER A 62 -2.18 -19.33 -4.63
CA SER A 62 -1.80 -20.73 -4.86
C SER A 62 -2.15 -21.66 -3.69
N ASP A 63 -2.38 -21.16 -2.47
CA ASP A 63 -2.85 -21.98 -1.35
C ASP A 63 -4.37 -22.25 -1.43
N VAL A 64 -5.10 -21.34 -2.07
CA VAL A 64 -6.57 -21.28 -2.02
C VAL A 64 -7.20 -21.77 -3.31
N PHE A 65 -6.68 -21.32 -4.45
CA PHE A 65 -7.26 -21.55 -5.75
C PHE A 65 -6.49 -22.60 -6.57
N ASP A 66 -7.18 -23.20 -7.52
CA ASP A 66 -6.55 -23.95 -8.61
C ASP A 66 -5.89 -22.96 -9.56
N VAL A 67 -4.56 -22.87 -9.49
CA VAL A 67 -3.77 -21.87 -10.20
C VAL A 67 -3.89 -22.01 -11.71
N GLU A 68 -3.91 -23.23 -12.24
CA GLU A 68 -4.00 -23.49 -13.68
C GLU A 68 -5.36 -23.04 -14.24
N LYS A 69 -6.44 -23.38 -13.54
CA LYS A 69 -7.79 -22.96 -13.95
C LYS A 69 -8.00 -21.46 -13.80
N MET A 70 -7.53 -20.87 -12.70
CA MET A 70 -7.57 -19.41 -12.49
C MET A 70 -6.78 -18.66 -13.56
N ALA A 71 -5.56 -19.09 -13.86
CA ALA A 71 -4.71 -18.47 -14.86
C ALA A 71 -5.34 -18.53 -16.26
N LYS A 72 -5.85 -19.71 -16.65
CA LYS A 72 -6.52 -19.90 -17.93
C LYS A 72 -7.80 -19.06 -18.04
N TYR A 73 -8.59 -19.01 -16.97
CA TYR A 73 -9.79 -18.17 -16.91
C TYR A 73 -9.47 -16.70 -17.17
N HIS A 74 -8.50 -16.12 -16.45
CA HIS A 74 -8.12 -14.71 -16.64
C HIS A 74 -7.54 -14.44 -18.04
N ALA A 75 -6.73 -15.35 -18.58
CA ALA A 75 -6.20 -15.23 -19.94
C ALA A 75 -7.30 -15.24 -21.01
N ILE A 76 -8.33 -16.08 -20.83
CA ILE A 76 -9.52 -16.07 -21.72
C ILE A 76 -10.30 -14.77 -21.56
N ILE A 77 -10.50 -14.26 -20.33
CA ILE A 77 -11.16 -12.97 -20.11
C ILE A 77 -10.41 -11.82 -20.80
N ASP A 78 -9.08 -11.83 -20.76
CA ASP A 78 -8.24 -10.88 -21.50
C ASP A 78 -8.50 -10.97 -23.00
N LEU A 79 -8.55 -12.19 -23.57
CA LEU A 79 -8.80 -12.43 -24.99
C LEU A 79 -10.21 -11.98 -25.41
N LEU A 80 -11.22 -12.17 -24.56
CA LEU A 80 -12.60 -11.78 -24.83
C LEU A 80 -12.84 -10.28 -24.59
N GLY A 81 -11.95 -9.59 -23.87
CA GLY A 81 -12.22 -8.24 -23.36
C GLY A 81 -13.31 -8.22 -22.29
N GLY A 82 -13.63 -9.38 -21.68
CA GLY A 82 -14.74 -9.62 -20.76
C GLY A 82 -14.51 -9.16 -19.32
N HIS A 83 -13.70 -8.12 -19.10
CA HIS A 83 -13.21 -7.74 -17.77
C HIS A 83 -14.30 -7.36 -16.75
N HIS A 84 -15.52 -7.08 -17.20
CA HIS A 84 -16.65 -6.79 -16.31
C HIS A 84 -17.05 -8.04 -15.49
N SER A 85 -16.86 -9.24 -16.02
CA SER A 85 -17.11 -10.50 -15.32
C SER A 85 -16.18 -10.77 -14.15
N LEU A 86 -15.18 -9.91 -13.95
CA LEU A 86 -14.23 -9.99 -12.85
C LEU A 86 -14.62 -9.09 -11.68
N ASP A 87 -15.76 -8.40 -11.74
CA ASP A 87 -16.27 -7.70 -10.58
C ASP A 87 -16.45 -8.68 -9.42
N TRP A 88 -15.99 -8.29 -8.23
CA TRP A 88 -15.96 -9.17 -7.06
C TRP A 88 -17.37 -9.63 -6.65
N SER A 89 -18.42 -8.87 -7.01
CA SER A 89 -19.81 -9.24 -6.75
C SER A 89 -20.36 -10.24 -7.77
N ASP A 90 -19.74 -10.32 -8.95
CA ASP A 90 -20.19 -11.18 -10.06
C ASP A 90 -19.35 -12.44 -10.25
N VAL A 91 -18.15 -12.54 -9.66
CA VAL A 91 -17.34 -13.76 -9.75
C VAL A 91 -18.05 -14.97 -9.14
N LYS A 92 -17.98 -16.10 -9.84
CA LYS A 92 -18.55 -17.38 -9.42
C LYS A 92 -17.44 -18.41 -9.27
N TYR A 93 -17.56 -19.24 -8.23
CA TYR A 93 -16.55 -20.23 -7.90
C TYR A 93 -17.15 -21.62 -7.68
N TYR A 94 -16.37 -22.64 -8.01
CA TYR A 94 -16.63 -24.04 -7.66
C TYR A 94 -15.58 -24.51 -6.66
N PHE A 95 -16.00 -25.18 -5.58
CA PHE A 95 -15.07 -25.79 -4.64
C PHE A 95 -14.91 -27.28 -4.93
N ASN A 96 -13.68 -27.66 -5.24
CA ASN A 96 -13.31 -29.04 -5.49
C ASN A 96 -12.82 -29.68 -4.18
N ASP A 97 -13.68 -30.47 -3.53
CA ASP A 97 -13.35 -31.08 -2.23
C ASP A 97 -12.24 -32.14 -2.32
N SER A 98 -12.01 -32.72 -3.50
CA SER A 98 -10.94 -33.70 -3.70
C SER A 98 -9.55 -33.06 -3.67
N THR A 99 -9.42 -31.85 -4.21
CA THR A 99 -8.16 -31.08 -4.23
C THR A 99 -8.08 -30.07 -3.08
N GLY A 100 -9.22 -29.73 -2.46
CA GLY A 100 -9.33 -28.66 -1.47
C GLY A 100 -9.09 -27.27 -2.05
N LYS A 101 -9.23 -27.10 -3.38
CA LYS A 101 -9.00 -25.86 -4.12
C LYS A 101 -10.30 -25.26 -4.65
N ILE A 102 -10.28 -23.95 -4.82
CA ILE A 102 -11.36 -23.17 -5.43
C ILE A 102 -11.04 -22.95 -6.91
N GLU A 103 -12.02 -23.19 -7.78
CA GLU A 103 -11.90 -23.09 -9.23
C GLU A 103 -12.81 -21.96 -9.74
N PRO A 104 -12.39 -21.16 -10.74
CA PRO A 104 -13.25 -20.14 -11.34
C PRO A 104 -14.36 -20.78 -12.17
N VAL A 105 -15.52 -20.14 -12.20
CA VAL A 105 -16.62 -20.46 -13.12
C VAL A 105 -16.85 -19.25 -14.01
N GLY A 106 -16.73 -19.45 -15.32
CA GLY A 106 -17.02 -18.39 -16.29
C GLY A 106 -18.47 -17.96 -16.22
N TYR A 107 -18.70 -16.66 -16.05
CA TYR A 107 -20.02 -16.06 -15.92
C TYR A 107 -20.01 -14.67 -16.57
N GLU A 108 -21.11 -14.28 -17.21
CA GLU A 108 -21.32 -12.94 -17.78
C GLU A 108 -20.28 -12.41 -18.79
N SER A 109 -19.59 -13.26 -19.55
CA SER A 109 -18.74 -12.83 -20.68
C SER A 109 -19.27 -13.40 -21.99
N PHE A 110 -20.37 -12.84 -22.49
CA PHE A 110 -21.15 -13.43 -23.60
C PHE A 110 -20.71 -13.00 -25.01
N SER A 111 -19.85 -11.99 -25.14
CA SER A 111 -19.39 -11.51 -26.44
C SER A 111 -17.99 -10.90 -26.36
N VAL A 112 -17.36 -10.72 -27.52
CA VAL A 112 -16.02 -10.16 -27.64
C VAL A 112 -16.08 -8.63 -27.63
N HIS A 113 -15.37 -8.03 -26.68
CA HIS A 113 -15.12 -6.60 -26.60
C HIS A 113 -13.66 -6.31 -26.92
N LYS A 114 -13.36 -5.10 -27.38
CA LYS A 114 -11.96 -4.70 -27.56
C LYS A 114 -11.25 -4.71 -26.21
N THR A 115 -10.16 -5.47 -26.12
CA THR A 115 -9.29 -5.48 -24.94
C THR A 115 -8.56 -4.15 -24.81
N VAL A 116 -8.62 -3.53 -23.63
CA VAL A 116 -7.99 -2.22 -23.32
C VAL A 116 -7.02 -2.27 -22.14
N LYS A 117 -6.91 -3.44 -21.49
CA LYS A 117 -5.98 -3.77 -20.40
C LYS A 117 -5.89 -5.30 -20.30
N LEU A 118 -4.94 -5.79 -19.52
CA LEU A 118 -4.91 -7.18 -19.06
C LEU A 118 -5.34 -7.26 -17.59
N CYS A 119 -5.87 -8.40 -17.17
CA CYS A 119 -6.25 -8.69 -15.79
C CYS A 119 -5.08 -8.48 -14.82
N GLY A 120 -3.87 -8.91 -15.20
CA GLY A 120 -2.68 -8.77 -14.36
C GLY A 120 -2.05 -7.37 -14.35
N MET A 121 -2.48 -6.46 -15.22
CA MET A 121 -1.91 -5.10 -15.25
C MET A 121 -2.17 -4.37 -13.94
N PHE A 122 -1.10 -3.83 -13.36
CA PHE A 122 -1.09 -3.04 -12.12
C PHE A 122 -1.46 -3.78 -10.83
N ASN A 123 -1.67 -5.09 -10.90
CA ASN A 123 -2.21 -5.86 -9.76
C ASN A 123 -1.16 -6.66 -8.99
N PHE A 124 0.08 -6.78 -9.47
CA PHE A 124 1.17 -7.34 -8.67
C PHE A 124 1.80 -6.22 -7.83
N VAL A 125 1.61 -6.27 -6.51
CA VAL A 125 2.06 -5.22 -5.57
C VAL A 125 2.76 -5.84 -4.35
N ASN A 126 3.62 -5.05 -3.70
CA ASN A 126 4.36 -5.50 -2.51
C ASN A 126 3.46 -5.69 -1.28
N ASP A 127 2.43 -4.84 -1.14
CA ASP A 127 1.43 -4.94 -0.07
C ASP A 127 0.02 -5.05 -0.67
N PRO A 128 -0.44 -6.27 -1.00
CA PRO A 128 -1.77 -6.49 -1.54
C PRO A 128 -2.89 -6.33 -0.49
N VAL A 129 -2.54 -6.26 0.81
CA VAL A 129 -3.50 -6.16 1.91
C VAL A 129 -3.86 -4.68 2.18
N ALA A 130 -2.94 -3.74 1.96
CA ALA A 130 -3.12 -2.29 2.18
C ALA A 130 -4.25 -1.58 1.39
N GLY A 131 -5.07 -2.31 0.64
CA GLY A 131 -6.38 -1.85 0.17
C GLY A 131 -7.44 -2.95 0.12
N ASN A 132 -7.05 -4.18 0.45
CA ASN A 132 -7.86 -5.39 0.38
C ASN A 132 -8.69 -5.47 -0.91
N GLU A 133 -8.03 -5.26 -2.06
CA GLU A 133 -8.64 -5.35 -3.38
C GLU A 133 -8.46 -6.77 -3.92
N LEU A 134 -9.56 -7.43 -4.31
CA LEU A 134 -9.56 -8.84 -4.71
C LEU A 134 -8.47 -9.16 -5.75
N HIS A 135 -8.37 -8.35 -6.81
CA HIS A 135 -7.42 -8.60 -7.89
C HIS A 135 -5.96 -8.38 -7.45
N LYS A 136 -5.68 -7.45 -6.55
CA LYS A 136 -4.33 -7.29 -6.01
C LYS A 136 -3.92 -8.50 -5.17
N LEU A 137 -4.84 -9.03 -4.36
CA LEU A 137 -4.60 -10.26 -3.59
C LEU A 137 -4.37 -11.47 -4.52
N ILE A 138 -5.18 -11.60 -5.58
CA ILE A 138 -5.06 -12.70 -6.55
C ILE A 138 -3.70 -12.63 -7.27
N PHE A 139 -3.36 -11.48 -7.84
CA PHE A 139 -2.20 -11.35 -8.72
C PHE A 139 -0.87 -11.13 -7.98
N SER A 140 -0.85 -10.74 -6.70
CA SER A 140 0.43 -10.55 -5.98
C SER A 140 1.07 -11.85 -5.49
N ASP A 141 0.54 -13.01 -5.87
CA ASP A 141 1.21 -14.30 -5.72
C ASP A 141 2.07 -14.61 -6.96
N PRO A 142 3.41 -14.67 -6.84
CA PRO A 142 4.30 -14.90 -7.98
C PRO A 142 4.10 -16.25 -8.65
N ASP A 143 3.69 -17.28 -7.92
CA ASP A 143 3.42 -18.60 -8.49
C ASP A 143 2.21 -18.54 -9.42
N PHE A 144 1.16 -17.81 -9.00
CA PHE A 144 -0.03 -17.60 -9.82
C PHE A 144 0.28 -16.72 -11.03
N PHE A 145 0.97 -15.59 -10.83
CA PHE A 145 1.25 -14.65 -11.91
C PHE A 145 2.10 -15.29 -13.02
N ALA A 146 3.06 -16.14 -12.64
CA ALA A 146 3.89 -16.86 -13.60
C ALA A 146 3.06 -17.82 -14.49
N VAL A 147 2.10 -18.56 -13.90
CA VAL A 147 1.20 -19.43 -14.68
C VAL A 147 0.24 -18.59 -15.54
N TYR A 148 -0.26 -17.47 -15.02
CA TYR A 148 -1.07 -16.53 -15.79
C TYR A 148 -0.36 -16.05 -17.05
N ILE A 149 0.90 -15.61 -16.98
CA ILE A 149 1.65 -15.19 -18.18
C ILE A 149 1.82 -16.33 -19.18
N LYS A 150 2.04 -17.57 -18.73
CA LYS A 150 2.07 -18.74 -19.63
C LYS A 150 0.74 -18.96 -20.34
N LYS A 151 -0.38 -18.82 -19.63
CA LYS A 151 -1.72 -18.94 -20.21
C LYS A 151 -2.06 -17.79 -21.15
N VAL A 152 -1.62 -16.56 -20.85
CA VAL A 152 -1.76 -15.44 -21.78
C VAL A 152 -0.99 -15.73 -23.08
N LYS A 153 0.24 -16.25 -22.99
CA LYS A 153 1.02 -16.65 -24.17
C LYS A 153 0.36 -17.77 -24.98
N GLU A 154 -0.25 -18.75 -24.31
CA GLU A 154 -1.03 -19.82 -24.95
C GLU A 154 -2.20 -19.26 -25.78
N VAL A 155 -2.99 -18.33 -25.22
CA VAL A 155 -4.19 -17.82 -25.90
C VAL A 155 -3.91 -16.79 -27.01
N ILE A 156 -2.73 -16.15 -27.02
CA ILE A 156 -2.33 -15.23 -28.09
C ILE A 156 -1.59 -15.92 -29.24
N ASP A 157 -1.27 -17.21 -29.12
CA ASP A 157 -0.77 -17.99 -30.24
C ASP A 157 -1.86 -18.01 -31.34
N PRO A 158 -1.56 -17.62 -32.59
CA PRO A 158 -2.55 -17.65 -33.67
C PRO A 158 -3.24 -19.02 -33.82
N ASN A 159 -2.50 -20.11 -33.61
CA ASN A 159 -3.03 -21.46 -33.73
C ASN A 159 -4.10 -21.79 -32.67
N TYR A 160 -4.13 -21.07 -31.54
CA TYR A 160 -5.13 -21.27 -30.50
C TYR A 160 -6.54 -20.96 -31.01
N LEU A 161 -6.72 -19.80 -31.65
CA LEU A 161 -8.01 -19.40 -32.22
C LEU A 161 -8.31 -20.15 -33.52
N ASP A 162 -7.31 -20.41 -34.36
CA ASP A 162 -7.49 -21.18 -35.59
C ASP A 162 -8.01 -22.60 -35.27
N GLY A 163 -7.40 -23.27 -34.29
CA GLY A 163 -7.86 -24.57 -33.81
C GLY A 163 -9.24 -24.49 -33.17
N PHE A 164 -9.48 -23.51 -32.30
CA PHE A 164 -10.80 -23.33 -31.67
C PHE A 164 -11.91 -23.13 -32.69
N PHE A 165 -11.73 -22.26 -33.69
CA PHE A 165 -12.77 -21.99 -34.69
C PHE A 165 -12.98 -23.16 -35.65
N ALA A 166 -11.94 -23.93 -35.97
CA ALA A 166 -12.10 -25.17 -36.70
C ALA A 166 -12.90 -26.21 -35.90
N ASP A 167 -12.61 -26.34 -34.60
CA ASP A 167 -13.29 -27.31 -33.72
C ASP A 167 -14.79 -27.01 -33.55
N ILE A 168 -15.19 -25.74 -33.58
CA ILE A 168 -16.61 -25.33 -33.42
C ILE A 168 -17.30 -24.98 -34.74
N GLU A 169 -16.67 -25.17 -35.90
CA GLU A 169 -17.16 -24.66 -37.19
C GLU A 169 -18.59 -25.14 -37.51
N GLU A 170 -18.87 -26.43 -37.28
CA GLU A 170 -20.16 -27.06 -37.52
C GLU A 170 -21.25 -26.44 -36.62
N ASP A 171 -21.03 -26.45 -35.31
CA ASP A 171 -21.96 -25.89 -34.31
C ASP A 171 -22.19 -24.39 -34.52
N LEU A 172 -21.12 -23.64 -34.83
CA LEU A 172 -21.18 -22.21 -35.10
C LEU A 172 -22.03 -21.94 -36.35
N THR A 173 -21.78 -22.66 -37.44
CA THR A 173 -22.53 -22.51 -38.71
C THR A 173 -24.02 -22.84 -38.52
N GLN A 174 -24.33 -23.91 -37.78
CA GLN A 174 -25.70 -24.28 -37.48
C GLN A 174 -26.41 -23.20 -36.66
N ASN A 175 -25.79 -22.71 -35.59
CA ASN A 175 -26.35 -21.68 -34.73
C ASN A 175 -26.53 -20.34 -35.45
N LEU A 176 -25.58 -19.94 -36.30
CA LEU A 176 -25.70 -18.74 -37.13
C LEU A 176 -26.83 -18.88 -38.16
N THR A 177 -27.02 -20.06 -38.75
CA THR A 177 -28.14 -20.31 -39.68
C THR A 177 -29.48 -20.13 -38.98
N ILE A 178 -29.63 -20.66 -37.76
CA ILE A 178 -30.82 -20.49 -36.93
C ILE A 178 -31.04 -19.00 -36.61
N LEU A 179 -30.00 -18.31 -36.13
CA LEU A 179 -30.09 -16.89 -35.80
C LEU A 179 -30.41 -16.02 -37.01
N ASN A 180 -29.89 -16.35 -38.20
CA ASN A 180 -30.13 -15.59 -39.43
C ASN A 180 -31.59 -15.66 -39.90
N ALA A 181 -32.36 -16.68 -39.49
CA ALA A 181 -33.78 -16.77 -39.82
C ALA A 181 -34.61 -15.66 -39.14
N GLU A 182 -34.20 -15.21 -37.96
CA GLU A 182 -34.92 -14.19 -37.16
C GLU A 182 -34.16 -12.86 -37.07
N PHE A 183 -32.82 -12.90 -37.07
CA PHE A 183 -31.91 -11.76 -36.88
C PHE A 183 -30.82 -11.68 -37.98
N PRO A 184 -31.18 -11.56 -39.27
CA PRO A 184 -30.22 -11.58 -40.39
C PRO A 184 -29.20 -10.43 -40.38
N TYR A 185 -29.42 -9.40 -39.57
CA TYR A 185 -28.50 -8.27 -39.39
C TYR A 185 -27.44 -8.50 -38.31
N LYS A 186 -27.54 -9.56 -37.49
CA LYS A 186 -26.54 -9.91 -36.48
C LYS A 186 -25.47 -10.81 -37.10
N GLN A 187 -24.40 -10.20 -37.59
CA GLN A 187 -23.26 -10.92 -38.14
C GLN A 187 -22.24 -11.28 -37.06
N PHE A 188 -21.72 -12.50 -37.13
CA PHE A 188 -20.59 -12.93 -36.31
C PHE A 188 -19.27 -12.50 -36.97
N ASP A 189 -18.37 -11.93 -36.17
CA ASP A 189 -17.06 -11.47 -36.63
C ASP A 189 -15.94 -12.06 -35.75
N ALA A 190 -15.27 -13.08 -36.30
CA ALA A 190 -14.11 -13.69 -35.65
C ALA A 190 -12.90 -12.74 -35.55
N SER A 191 -12.80 -11.73 -36.44
CA SER A 191 -11.64 -10.83 -36.50
C SER A 191 -11.45 -10.04 -35.20
N ALA A 192 -12.52 -9.85 -34.42
CA ALA A 192 -12.47 -9.21 -33.12
C ALA A 192 -11.60 -9.95 -32.09
N TYR A 193 -11.55 -11.29 -32.16
CA TYR A 193 -10.74 -12.13 -31.27
C TYR A 193 -9.25 -12.03 -31.66
N TYR A 194 -8.93 -12.14 -32.95
CA TYR A 194 -7.56 -11.98 -33.47
C TYR A 194 -7.01 -10.56 -33.25
N ARG A 195 -7.88 -9.53 -33.34
CA ARG A 195 -7.53 -8.16 -32.95
C ARG A 195 -7.11 -8.10 -31.49
N ASN A 196 -7.80 -8.80 -30.58
CA ASN A 196 -7.42 -8.84 -29.17
C ASN A 196 -6.11 -9.60 -28.96
N GLN A 197 -5.84 -10.71 -29.65
CA GLN A 197 -4.50 -11.37 -29.63
C GLN A 197 -3.39 -10.37 -29.98
N SER A 198 -3.60 -9.56 -31.03
CA SER A 198 -2.64 -8.55 -31.47
C SER A 198 -2.44 -7.43 -30.44
N ILE A 199 -3.50 -7.03 -29.73
CA ILE A 199 -3.41 -6.03 -28.66
C ILE A 199 -2.68 -6.59 -27.44
N ILE A 200 -3.03 -7.79 -27.01
CA ILE A 200 -2.42 -8.46 -25.84
C ILE A 200 -0.93 -8.68 -26.08
N SER A 201 -0.54 -9.12 -27.28
CA SER A 201 0.87 -9.28 -27.66
C SER A 201 1.68 -8.00 -27.45
N LYS A 202 1.11 -6.83 -27.76
CA LYS A 202 1.75 -5.52 -27.52
C LYS A 202 1.89 -5.17 -26.03
N TYR A 203 0.96 -5.63 -25.19
CA TYR A 203 1.10 -5.45 -23.73
C TYR A 203 2.18 -6.34 -23.12
N LEU A 204 2.48 -7.49 -23.73
CA LEU A 204 3.57 -8.36 -23.30
C LEU A 204 4.94 -7.91 -23.81
N ASP A 205 4.99 -7.14 -24.90
CA ASP A 205 6.23 -6.58 -25.42
C ASP A 205 6.69 -5.36 -24.61
N ILE A 206 7.39 -5.66 -23.51
CA ILE A 206 7.97 -4.65 -22.63
C ILE A 206 9.35 -4.23 -23.16
N PRO A 207 9.55 -2.96 -23.55
CA PRO A 207 10.83 -2.51 -24.11
C PRO A 207 11.93 -2.32 -23.06
N GLN A 208 11.57 -1.97 -21.82
CA GLN A 208 12.52 -1.71 -20.74
C GLN A 208 11.95 -2.21 -19.41
N GLY A 209 12.74 -2.96 -18.63
CA GLY A 209 12.27 -3.63 -17.42
C GLY A 209 12.10 -2.69 -16.22
N MET A 210 13.09 -1.82 -16.02
CA MET A 210 13.15 -0.94 -14.88
C MET A 210 13.98 0.29 -15.20
N HIS A 211 13.86 1.30 -14.35
CA HIS A 211 14.96 2.23 -14.17
C HIS A 211 15.82 1.73 -13.02
N GLY A 212 17.13 1.90 -13.12
CA GLY A 212 17.99 1.55 -12.02
C GLY A 212 19.35 2.23 -12.07
N TYR A 213 19.92 2.37 -10.89
CA TYR A 213 21.27 2.82 -10.64
C TYR A 213 21.90 1.88 -9.61
N PHE A 214 23.22 1.88 -9.54
CA PHE A 214 23.93 1.26 -8.43
C PHE A 214 24.36 2.35 -7.44
N SER A 215 24.39 2.02 -6.16
CA SER A 215 24.80 2.95 -5.10
C SER A 215 26.21 2.64 -4.59
N LYS A 216 26.50 1.35 -4.38
CA LYS A 216 27.79 0.92 -3.82
C LYS A 216 28.08 -0.53 -4.19
N VAL A 217 29.35 -0.83 -4.41
CA VAL A 217 29.89 -2.20 -4.41
C VAL A 217 30.80 -2.34 -3.20
N ASP A 218 30.60 -3.40 -2.42
CA ASP A 218 31.39 -3.69 -1.23
C ASP A 218 32.01 -5.10 -1.28
N SER A 219 32.53 -5.57 -0.15
CA SER A 219 33.17 -6.89 -0.06
C SER A 219 32.21 -8.07 -0.21
N LEU A 220 30.90 -7.86 -0.24
CA LEU A 220 29.88 -8.89 -0.32
C LEU A 220 29.11 -8.85 -1.64
N GLY A 221 28.86 -7.66 -2.20
CA GLY A 221 28.05 -7.54 -3.40
C GLY A 221 27.83 -6.12 -3.88
N ILE A 222 26.69 -5.90 -4.52
CA ILE A 222 26.26 -4.61 -5.07
C ILE A 222 24.89 -4.23 -4.54
N GLU A 223 24.75 -2.96 -4.15
CA GLU A 223 23.47 -2.32 -3.81
C GLU A 223 22.92 -1.59 -5.04
N LEU A 224 21.70 -1.96 -5.42
CA LEU A 224 20.97 -1.47 -6.58
C LEU A 224 19.76 -0.65 -6.10
N GLY A 225 19.55 0.53 -6.66
CA GLY A 225 18.30 1.27 -6.52
C GLY A 225 17.47 1.06 -7.77
N LEU A 226 16.38 0.28 -7.67
CA LEU A 226 15.57 -0.15 -8.82
C LEU A 226 14.14 0.35 -8.71
N GLY A 227 13.62 0.93 -9.78
CA GLY A 227 12.27 1.47 -9.86
C GLY A 227 11.44 0.77 -10.93
N SER A 228 10.30 0.21 -10.52
CA SER A 228 9.35 -0.41 -11.45
C SER A 228 8.70 0.63 -12.36
N ILE A 229 8.78 0.42 -13.67
CA ILE A 229 8.16 1.29 -14.68
C ILE A 229 7.08 0.58 -15.51
N ASN A 230 6.95 -0.73 -15.35
CA ASN A 230 6.06 -1.56 -16.16
C ASN A 230 4.73 -1.84 -15.50
N THR A 231 3.70 -2.02 -16.30
CA THR A 231 2.35 -2.37 -15.84
C THR A 231 2.28 -3.83 -15.35
N LEU A 232 3.20 -4.69 -15.79
CA LEU A 232 3.34 -6.08 -15.38
C LEU A 232 4.63 -6.28 -14.56
N PRO A 233 4.64 -7.22 -13.61
CA PRO A 233 5.82 -7.54 -12.81
C PRO A 233 6.89 -8.23 -13.65
N ILE A 234 8.14 -7.97 -13.30
CA ILE A 234 9.30 -8.59 -13.93
C ILE A 234 10.15 -9.27 -12.87
N GLU A 235 10.97 -10.21 -13.30
CA GLU A 235 11.97 -10.85 -12.45
C GLU A 235 13.38 -10.63 -13.03
N ILE A 236 14.30 -10.21 -12.17
CA ILE A 236 15.71 -10.01 -12.51
C ILE A 236 16.44 -11.29 -12.18
N VAL A 237 17.08 -11.90 -13.18
CA VAL A 237 17.66 -13.24 -13.08
C VAL A 237 19.19 -13.22 -13.17
N GLY A 238 19.78 -12.13 -13.66
CA GLY A 238 21.22 -12.00 -13.74
C GLY A 238 21.73 -10.56 -13.76
N ILE A 239 23.02 -10.44 -13.55
CA ILE A 239 23.77 -9.18 -13.60
C ILE A 239 25.04 -9.37 -14.43
N GLU A 240 25.38 -8.37 -15.21
CA GLU A 240 26.59 -8.31 -16.00
C GLU A 240 27.35 -7.03 -15.69
N ILE A 241 28.66 -7.15 -15.44
CA ILE A 241 29.55 -6.01 -15.18
C ILE A 241 30.71 -6.07 -16.17
N ASP A 242 30.86 -5.04 -16.99
CA ASP A 242 31.88 -4.91 -18.04
C ASP A 242 32.03 -6.21 -18.87
N GLY A 243 30.91 -6.69 -19.41
CA GLY A 243 30.87 -7.89 -20.27
C GLY A 243 30.88 -9.23 -19.53
N LYS A 244 30.88 -9.25 -18.18
CA LYS A 244 30.94 -10.49 -17.40
C LYS A 244 29.64 -10.77 -16.63
N TYR A 245 28.91 -11.76 -17.13
CA TYR A 245 27.63 -12.22 -16.59
C TYR A 245 27.74 -13.09 -15.32
N GLN A 246 26.75 -12.95 -14.45
CA GLN A 246 26.42 -13.80 -13.31
C GLN A 246 24.92 -14.01 -13.17
N ASP A 247 24.50 -15.24 -12.90
CA ASP A 247 23.17 -15.49 -12.32
C ASP A 247 23.09 -14.90 -10.90
N ILE A 248 21.90 -14.44 -10.54
CA ILE A 248 21.58 -13.94 -9.20
C ILE A 248 20.37 -14.67 -8.64
N ASN A 249 20.15 -14.54 -7.33
CA ASN A 249 18.86 -14.93 -6.78
C ASN A 249 17.78 -14.00 -7.37
N PRO A 250 16.69 -14.55 -7.93
CA PRO A 250 15.72 -13.73 -8.63
C PRO A 250 15.15 -12.61 -7.75
N ILE A 251 15.13 -11.40 -8.30
CA ILE A 251 14.47 -10.24 -7.67
C ILE A 251 13.18 -9.99 -8.44
N ILE A 252 12.03 -10.20 -7.80
CA ILE A 252 10.73 -9.92 -8.40
C ILE A 252 10.38 -8.46 -8.11
N MET A 253 10.21 -7.67 -9.16
CA MET A 253 9.79 -6.29 -9.07
C MET A 253 8.27 -6.17 -9.26
N PRO A 254 7.57 -5.36 -8.45
CA PRO A 254 6.14 -5.19 -8.58
C PRO A 254 5.77 -4.41 -9.84
N SER A 255 4.48 -4.44 -10.20
CA SER A 255 3.92 -3.54 -11.20
C SER A 255 4.01 -2.08 -10.73
N LYS A 256 4.17 -1.17 -11.70
CA LYS A 256 4.11 0.28 -11.49
C LYS A 256 2.74 0.68 -10.94
N GLU A 257 2.71 1.38 -9.81
CA GLU A 257 1.44 1.93 -9.29
C GLU A 257 0.86 2.99 -10.25
N ILE A 258 -0.44 2.89 -10.55
CA ILE A 258 -1.16 3.82 -11.42
C ILE A 258 -1.11 5.24 -10.82
N ASN A 259 -0.82 6.24 -11.65
CA ASN A 259 -0.82 7.67 -11.29
C ASN A 259 0.10 8.06 -10.12
N LYS A 260 1.06 7.22 -9.75
CA LYS A 260 2.10 7.55 -8.78
C LYS A 260 3.45 7.71 -9.46
N LEU A 261 4.40 8.35 -8.81
CA LEU A 261 5.78 8.38 -9.29
C LEU A 261 6.47 7.04 -9.08
N THR A 262 7.51 6.77 -9.87
CA THR A 262 8.26 5.52 -9.76
C THR A 262 9.02 5.49 -8.44
N ARG A 263 8.76 4.43 -7.68
CA ARG A 263 9.38 4.21 -6.38
C ARG A 263 10.62 3.35 -6.57
N TYR A 264 11.80 3.92 -6.36
CA TYR A 264 13.05 3.17 -6.26
C TYR A 264 13.15 2.46 -4.92
N GLU A 265 13.34 1.15 -4.95
CA GLU A 265 13.64 0.31 -3.80
C GLU A 265 15.10 -0.15 -3.85
N ARG A 266 15.67 -0.44 -2.69
CA ARG A 266 17.06 -0.89 -2.60
C ARG A 266 17.12 -2.40 -2.54
N TYR A 267 17.92 -2.97 -3.43
CA TYR A 267 18.14 -4.40 -3.51
C TYR A 267 19.63 -4.69 -3.40
N PHE A 268 19.99 -5.73 -2.66
CA PHE A 268 21.35 -6.19 -2.55
C PHE A 268 21.52 -7.52 -3.27
N THR A 269 22.54 -7.63 -4.12
CA THR A 269 22.89 -8.89 -4.80
C THR A 269 24.35 -9.26 -4.54
N PRO A 270 24.63 -10.47 -4.03
CA PRO A 270 26.01 -10.95 -3.88
C PRO A 270 26.74 -11.09 -5.23
N LEU A 271 28.00 -10.66 -5.27
CA LEU A 271 28.85 -10.79 -6.46
C LEU A 271 29.98 -11.79 -6.24
N LYS A 272 30.18 -12.70 -7.21
CA LYS A 272 31.33 -13.59 -7.27
C LYS A 272 32.60 -12.76 -7.38
N ASN A 273 33.65 -13.16 -6.65
CA ASN A 273 34.95 -12.47 -6.59
C ASN A 273 35.51 -12.06 -7.96
N LYS A 274 35.34 -12.88 -9.00
CA LYS A 274 35.86 -12.61 -10.35
C LYS A 274 35.15 -11.43 -11.04
N ILE A 275 33.86 -11.26 -10.79
CA ILE A 275 33.04 -10.18 -11.37
C ILE A 275 33.20 -8.92 -10.53
N ARG A 276 33.17 -9.07 -9.21
CA ARG A 276 33.41 -7.97 -8.27
C ARG A 276 34.75 -7.27 -8.49
N LYS A 277 35.83 -8.01 -8.77
CA LYS A 277 37.16 -7.43 -9.03
C LYS A 277 37.25 -6.59 -10.32
N ARG A 278 36.27 -6.74 -11.24
CA ARG A 278 36.21 -5.94 -12.46
C ARG A 278 35.57 -4.59 -12.22
N PHE A 279 34.70 -4.50 -11.21
CA PHE A 279 34.02 -3.27 -10.90
C PHE A 279 35.01 -2.16 -10.57
N VAL A 280 34.91 -1.08 -11.33
CA VAL A 280 35.55 0.20 -11.10
C VAL A 280 34.48 1.29 -11.19
N GLN A 281 34.76 2.46 -10.63
CA GLN A 281 33.89 3.62 -10.79
C GLN A 281 33.67 3.89 -12.29
N GLY A 282 32.41 3.79 -12.76
CA GLY A 282 32.06 3.95 -14.18
C GLY A 282 31.97 2.66 -14.98
N SER A 283 32.08 1.48 -14.36
CA SER A 283 31.77 0.20 -15.00
C SER A 283 30.35 0.19 -15.57
N GLU A 284 30.18 -0.43 -16.73
CA GLU A 284 28.88 -0.71 -17.34
C GLU A 284 28.22 -1.86 -16.57
N ILE A 285 26.98 -1.64 -16.13
CA ILE A 285 26.19 -2.65 -15.41
C ILE A 285 24.90 -2.90 -16.16
N VAL A 286 24.69 -4.15 -16.56
CA VAL A 286 23.50 -4.59 -17.28
C VAL A 286 22.76 -5.61 -16.41
N LEU A 287 21.48 -5.37 -16.18
CA LEU A 287 20.58 -6.32 -15.55
C LEU A 287 19.88 -7.17 -16.59
N HIS A 288 19.89 -8.48 -16.38
CA HIS A 288 19.18 -9.45 -17.20
C HIS A 288 17.89 -9.80 -16.49
N TRP A 289 16.75 -9.56 -17.14
CA TRP A 289 15.42 -9.67 -16.55
C TRP A 289 14.45 -10.28 -17.55
N ARG A 290 13.30 -10.73 -17.08
CA ARG A 290 12.20 -11.21 -17.91
C ARG A 290 10.86 -10.86 -17.28
N LEU A 291 9.81 -10.84 -18.09
CA LEU A 291 8.44 -10.79 -17.55
C LEU A 291 8.23 -11.99 -16.61
N LEU A 292 7.62 -11.78 -15.44
CA LEU A 292 7.45 -12.85 -14.46
C LEU A 292 6.68 -14.05 -15.08
N GLY A 293 7.36 -15.20 -15.19
CA GLY A 293 6.81 -16.42 -15.83
C GLY A 293 7.06 -16.56 -17.33
N ALA A 294 7.75 -15.62 -17.96
CA ALA A 294 8.23 -15.74 -19.33
C ALA A 294 9.62 -16.37 -19.42
N ASP A 295 9.93 -17.01 -20.55
CA ASP A 295 11.26 -17.59 -20.80
C ASP A 295 12.26 -16.60 -21.39
N GLU A 296 11.78 -15.63 -22.18
CA GLU A 296 12.61 -14.65 -22.88
C GLU A 296 13.27 -13.67 -21.90
N VAL A 297 14.61 -13.66 -21.90
CA VAL A 297 15.43 -12.73 -21.10
C VAL A 297 15.77 -11.50 -21.93
N LYS A 298 15.45 -10.34 -21.39
CA LYS A 298 15.78 -9.00 -21.89
C LYS A 298 16.83 -8.36 -20.98
N GLN A 299 17.38 -7.25 -21.45
CA GLN A 299 18.47 -6.55 -20.79
C GLN A 299 18.11 -5.09 -20.54
N THR A 300 18.62 -4.53 -19.45
CA THR A 300 18.56 -3.09 -19.19
C THR A 300 19.86 -2.65 -18.56
N GLU A 301 20.53 -1.71 -19.22
CA GLU A 301 21.69 -1.02 -18.68
C GLU A 301 21.27 -0.08 -17.55
N LEU A 302 22.03 -0.09 -16.46
CA LEU A 302 21.85 0.84 -15.35
C LEU A 302 22.50 2.17 -15.67
N PHE A 303 21.93 3.26 -15.15
CA PHE A 303 22.51 4.58 -15.34
C PHE A 303 23.92 4.65 -14.72
N SER A 304 24.87 5.22 -15.47
CA SER A 304 26.28 5.36 -15.08
C SER A 304 26.51 6.36 -13.95
N SER A 305 25.55 7.26 -13.71
CA SER A 305 25.57 8.15 -12.57
C SER A 305 25.15 7.38 -11.32
N HIS A 306 25.96 7.51 -10.26
CA HIS A 306 25.52 7.23 -8.90
C HIS A 306 24.36 8.16 -8.61
N TYR A 307 23.14 7.69 -8.80
CA TYR A 307 22.01 8.40 -8.22
C TYR A 307 22.11 8.17 -6.72
N THR A 308 22.68 9.13 -5.99
CA THR A 308 22.56 9.22 -4.54
C THR A 308 21.10 9.57 -4.21
N TYR A 309 20.21 8.58 -4.34
CA TYR A 309 18.81 8.70 -3.96
C TYR A 309 18.79 8.65 -2.43
N SER A 310 18.89 9.82 -1.80
CA SER A 310 18.60 9.92 -0.38
C SER A 310 17.08 9.69 -0.23
N PRO A 311 16.60 8.87 0.72
CA PRO A 311 15.17 8.65 0.95
C PRO A 311 14.37 9.92 1.30
N GLU A 312 15.01 11.09 1.36
CA GLU A 312 14.40 12.37 1.73
C GLU A 312 13.61 13.01 0.58
N GLU A 313 13.90 12.66 -0.67
CA GLU A 313 13.27 13.26 -1.87
C GLU A 313 11.82 12.80 -2.10
N ARG A 314 11.40 11.65 -1.55
CA ARG A 314 10.02 11.16 -1.74
C ARG A 314 8.98 11.80 -0.81
N LEU A 315 9.42 12.61 0.17
CA LEU A 315 8.52 13.46 0.96
C LEU A 315 8.26 14.82 0.30
N ALA A 316 9.01 15.18 -0.75
CA ALA A 316 8.91 16.50 -1.39
C ALA A 316 7.84 16.57 -2.50
N GLU A 317 7.50 15.46 -3.16
CA GLU A 317 6.57 15.50 -4.31
C GLU A 317 5.07 15.45 -3.94
N SER A 318 4.74 15.27 -2.65
CA SER A 318 3.37 15.50 -2.14
C SER A 318 3.10 16.95 -1.74
N PHE A 319 4.09 17.85 -1.87
CA PHE A 319 3.97 19.26 -1.54
C PHE A 319 4.56 20.15 -2.64
N ASN A 320 3.90 20.17 -3.81
CA ASN A 320 4.01 21.31 -4.72
C ASN A 320 2.71 22.12 -4.65
N HIS A 321 2.56 22.85 -3.56
CA HIS A 321 2.11 24.23 -3.66
C HIS A 321 3.22 25.08 -3.03
N GLU A 322 3.92 25.80 -3.92
CA GLU A 322 4.82 26.94 -3.69
C GLU A 322 5.78 26.90 -2.47
N MET A 323 7.09 26.82 -2.72
CA MET A 323 8.04 27.93 -2.47
C MET A 323 9.51 27.50 -2.68
N GLU A 324 10.29 28.50 -3.09
CA GLU A 324 11.67 28.49 -3.57
C GLU A 324 12.77 28.19 -2.53
N THR A 325 13.81 27.45 -2.96
CA THR A 325 15.26 27.57 -2.60
C THR A 325 15.68 27.29 -1.13
N SER A 326 16.84 26.76 -0.73
CA SER A 326 18.17 26.54 -1.34
C SER A 326 19.01 25.55 -0.50
N ASP A 327 20.01 24.97 -1.16
CA ASP A 327 21.33 24.49 -0.69
C ASP A 327 21.54 23.30 0.27
N SER A 328 22.11 22.27 -0.36
CA SER A 328 22.81 21.09 0.12
C SER A 328 24.05 21.38 0.99
N THR A 329 24.19 20.66 2.12
CA THR A 329 25.49 20.17 2.64
C THR A 329 25.28 18.92 3.50
N ASN A 330 26.08 17.88 3.26
CA ASN A 330 26.25 16.65 4.06
C ASN A 330 25.84 16.77 5.54
N LEU A 331 24.69 16.19 5.91
CA LEU A 331 24.28 16.05 7.31
C LEU A 331 24.81 14.72 7.88
N GLU A 332 25.43 14.76 9.05
CA GLU A 332 25.92 13.56 9.75
C GLU A 332 24.72 12.78 10.33
N VAL A 333 24.63 11.47 10.07
CA VAL A 333 23.52 10.66 10.60
C VAL A 333 23.90 10.08 11.97
N VAL A 334 23.13 10.39 13.00
CA VAL A 334 23.22 9.77 14.32
C VAL A 334 22.19 8.66 14.40
N PHE A 335 22.65 7.42 14.48
CA PHE A 335 21.80 6.23 14.46
C PHE A 335 21.76 5.54 15.81
N PHE A 336 20.55 5.27 16.30
CA PHE A 336 20.29 4.47 17.50
C PHE A 336 19.80 3.08 17.08
N GLU A 337 20.61 2.08 17.43
CA GLU A 337 20.30 0.66 17.22
C GLU A 337 19.10 0.20 18.05
N ALA A 338 18.47 -0.89 17.66
CA ALA A 338 17.36 -1.49 18.40
C ALA A 338 17.78 -1.90 19.82
N GLY A 339 16.82 -1.84 20.75
CA GLY A 339 17.03 -2.16 22.18
C GLY A 339 16.66 -1.01 23.11
N THR A 340 16.84 -1.24 24.41
CA THR A 340 16.50 -0.26 25.45
C THR A 340 17.66 0.72 25.68
N HIS A 341 17.42 2.00 25.42
CA HIS A 341 18.32 3.10 25.72
C HIS A 341 17.83 3.84 26.96
N VAL A 342 18.57 3.68 28.06
CA VAL A 342 18.25 4.35 29.32
C VAL A 342 18.88 5.74 29.34
N ILE A 343 18.04 6.77 29.35
CA ILE A 343 18.47 8.17 29.40
C ILE A 343 18.26 8.65 30.83
N ASN A 344 19.36 8.82 31.57
CA ASN A 344 19.32 9.22 32.99
C ASN A 344 19.83 10.65 33.27
N LYS A 345 20.28 11.33 32.21
CA LYS A 345 20.76 12.72 32.20
C LYS A 345 20.33 13.39 30.89
N PRO A 346 20.34 14.74 30.81
CA PRO A 346 20.09 15.43 29.55
C PRO A 346 21.12 15.03 28.48
N LEU A 347 20.63 14.54 27.35
CA LEU A 347 21.39 14.27 26.13
C LEU A 347 20.98 15.30 25.09
N HIS A 348 21.94 16.08 24.59
CA HIS A 348 21.69 17.11 23.58
C HIS A 348 22.29 16.68 22.25
N ILE A 349 21.48 16.73 21.20
CA ILE A 349 21.88 16.43 19.82
C ILE A 349 21.50 17.65 18.97
N ALA A 350 22.52 18.36 18.49
CA ALA A 350 22.37 19.58 17.72
C ALA A 350 23.31 19.59 16.51
N GLY A 351 23.15 20.61 15.68
CA GLY A 351 23.94 20.83 14.47
C GLY A 351 23.32 20.17 13.24
N ARG A 352 24.04 20.22 12.12
CA ARG A 352 23.62 19.69 10.82
C ARG A 352 23.64 18.15 10.80
N LYS A 353 22.69 17.51 11.49
CA LYS A 353 22.60 16.05 11.67
C LYS A 353 21.21 15.51 11.41
N ASN A 354 21.11 14.22 11.10
CA ASN A 354 19.84 13.48 11.04
C ASN A 354 19.83 12.43 12.15
N VAL A 355 18.88 12.52 13.09
CA VAL A 355 18.77 11.55 14.19
C VAL A 355 17.77 10.47 13.84
N ARG A 356 18.18 9.19 13.90
CA ARG A 356 17.32 8.05 13.54
C ARG A 356 17.32 6.98 14.60
N PHE A 357 16.14 6.44 14.89
CA PHE A 357 15.93 5.30 15.78
C PHE A 357 15.43 4.10 14.99
N SER A 358 16.06 2.95 15.22
CA SER A 358 15.63 1.67 14.62
C SER A 358 14.30 1.20 15.20
N GLN A 359 13.52 0.44 14.42
CA GLN A 359 12.36 -0.27 14.95
C GLN A 359 12.71 -1.14 16.17
N GLY A 360 11.78 -1.31 17.10
CA GLY A 360 12.01 -2.03 18.36
C GLY A 360 12.90 -1.31 19.37
N THR A 361 13.27 -0.05 19.12
CA THR A 361 13.97 0.80 20.12
C THR A 361 13.02 1.16 21.27
N GLU A 362 13.51 1.07 22.50
CA GLU A 362 12.84 1.62 23.68
C GLU A 362 13.68 2.76 24.27
N LEU A 363 13.14 3.97 24.28
CA LEU A 363 13.69 5.10 25.01
C LEU A 363 13.12 5.12 26.42
N PHE A 364 13.96 4.85 27.42
CA PHE A 364 13.53 4.83 28.82
C PHE A 364 14.17 5.97 29.61
N PHE A 365 13.38 7.00 29.90
CA PHE A 365 13.81 8.16 30.66
C PHE A 365 13.70 7.91 32.16
N VAL A 366 14.80 8.10 32.89
CA VAL A 366 14.87 7.94 34.35
C VAL A 366 15.56 9.14 35.00
N GLY A 367 15.30 9.41 36.29
CA GLY A 367 15.98 10.49 37.02
C GLY A 367 15.79 11.88 36.40
N GLU A 368 16.87 12.50 35.90
CA GLU A 368 16.84 13.80 35.18
C GLU A 368 16.98 13.62 33.65
N GLY A 369 16.63 12.43 33.15
CA GLY A 369 16.76 12.05 31.76
C GLY A 369 15.91 12.88 30.82
N LYS A 370 16.55 13.42 29.77
CA LYS A 370 15.90 14.22 28.74
C LYS A 370 16.66 14.11 27.43
N LEU A 371 15.95 14.07 26.30
CA LEU A 371 16.57 14.10 24.98
C LEU A 371 16.22 15.41 24.30
N ILE A 372 17.23 16.26 24.06
CA ILE A 372 17.05 17.57 23.44
C ILE A 372 17.60 17.47 22.01
N VAL A 373 16.75 17.70 21.00
CA VAL A 373 17.09 17.55 19.58
C VAL A 373 16.82 18.85 18.85
N GLU A 374 17.86 19.39 18.21
CA GLU A 374 17.81 20.64 17.42
C GLU A 374 18.13 20.39 15.94
N CYS A 375 17.63 19.28 15.39
CA CYS A 375 17.83 18.84 14.02
C CYS A 375 16.79 17.76 13.65
N PRO A 376 16.66 17.34 12.37
CA PRO A 376 15.63 16.38 11.97
C PRO A 376 15.70 15.03 12.71
N LEU A 377 14.54 14.51 13.10
CA LEU A 377 14.38 13.34 13.95
C LEU A 377 13.41 12.31 13.35
N TYR A 378 13.83 11.05 13.30
CA TYR A 378 13.06 9.97 12.70
C TYR A 378 12.95 8.77 13.66
N LEU A 379 11.73 8.42 14.06
CA LEU A 379 11.39 7.24 14.84
C LEU A 379 10.48 6.36 13.99
N MET A 380 11.07 5.37 13.31
CA MET A 380 10.35 4.49 12.37
C MET A 380 10.23 3.07 12.94
N GLY A 381 9.12 2.79 13.62
CA GLY A 381 8.76 1.46 14.10
C GLY A 381 7.96 0.65 13.08
N THR A 382 7.55 -0.55 13.47
CA THR A 382 6.52 -1.35 12.78
C THR A 382 5.46 -1.81 13.77
N GLU A 383 4.34 -2.36 13.28
CA GLU A 383 3.30 -2.95 14.14
C GLU A 383 3.88 -4.05 15.06
N GLU A 384 4.76 -4.92 14.54
CA GLU A 384 5.37 -5.98 15.35
C GLU A 384 6.52 -5.48 16.24
N SER A 385 7.18 -4.38 15.86
CA SER A 385 8.35 -3.84 16.54
C SER A 385 8.25 -2.31 16.70
N PRO A 386 7.30 -1.82 17.51
CA PRO A 386 7.10 -0.40 17.68
C PRO A 386 8.27 0.23 18.44
N ILE A 387 8.49 1.52 18.22
CA ILE A 387 9.39 2.30 19.07
C ILE A 387 8.63 2.72 20.31
N ARG A 388 9.20 2.50 21.50
CA ARG A 388 8.53 2.78 22.78
C ARG A 388 9.22 3.94 23.49
N ILE A 389 8.45 4.90 23.95
CA ILE A 389 8.93 6.04 24.73
C ILE A 389 8.32 5.93 26.11
N LYS A 390 9.15 5.73 27.14
CA LYS A 390 8.73 5.43 28.51
C LYS A 390 9.43 6.30 29.54
N SER A 391 8.80 6.49 30.69
CA SER A 391 9.41 7.14 31.86
C SER A 391 9.13 6.40 33.17
N ASP A 392 10.03 6.52 34.14
CA ASP A 392 9.88 5.93 35.47
C ASP A 392 8.85 6.66 36.36
N ASN A 393 8.73 7.98 36.24
CA ASN A 393 7.79 8.81 37.01
C ASN A 393 7.35 10.09 36.27
N ASN A 394 6.53 10.91 36.94
CA ASN A 394 5.99 12.16 36.42
C ASN A 394 6.98 13.33 36.53
N GLY A 395 7.06 14.13 35.46
CA GLY A 395 7.77 15.42 35.42
C GLY A 395 9.07 15.42 34.60
N ASN A 396 9.31 16.53 33.88
CA ASN A 396 10.48 16.95 33.07
C ASN A 396 11.23 15.92 32.17
N LYS A 397 10.82 14.65 32.15
CA LYS A 397 11.36 13.54 31.35
C LYS A 397 10.65 13.47 30.02
N ARG A 398 11.35 13.85 28.96
CA ARG A 398 10.72 14.07 27.66
C ARG A 398 11.74 14.22 26.54
N LEU A 399 11.21 14.23 25.34
CA LEU A 399 11.87 14.75 24.16
C LEU A 399 11.58 16.25 24.06
N ASP A 400 12.62 17.08 23.97
CA ASP A 400 12.50 18.50 23.63
C ASP A 400 13.08 18.70 22.24
N ILE A 401 12.24 19.14 21.31
CA ILE A 401 12.57 19.27 19.90
C ILE A 401 12.41 20.73 19.50
N LYS A 402 13.46 21.30 18.92
CA LYS A 402 13.43 22.68 18.42
C LYS A 402 13.97 22.69 17.01
N LEU A 403 13.11 22.97 16.06
CA LEU A 403 13.42 22.85 14.64
C LEU A 403 13.35 24.19 13.95
N GLU A 404 14.15 24.34 12.90
CA GLU A 404 13.92 25.36 11.88
C GLU A 404 12.68 25.00 11.05
N ASP A 405 12.06 25.98 10.37
CA ASP A 405 10.77 25.80 9.68
C ASP A 405 10.82 24.71 8.58
N ASN A 406 11.98 24.48 7.98
CA ASN A 406 12.19 23.47 6.94
C ASN A 406 12.59 22.08 7.50
N GLU A 407 12.81 21.94 8.80
CA GLU A 407 13.16 20.69 9.45
C GLU A 407 11.93 19.95 9.95
N ARG A 408 12.07 18.63 10.18
CA ARG A 408 10.92 17.79 10.51
C ARG A 408 11.21 16.66 11.48
N VAL A 409 10.15 16.27 12.18
CA VAL A 409 10.06 15.07 13.00
C VAL A 409 9.06 14.11 12.35
N ILE A 410 9.48 12.86 12.17
CA ILE A 410 8.61 11.78 11.68
C ILE A 410 8.63 10.64 12.67
N MET A 411 7.44 10.28 13.14
CA MET A 411 7.20 9.20 14.07
C MET A 411 6.14 8.26 13.50
N ASP A 412 6.50 7.00 13.26
CA ASP A 412 5.59 5.97 12.77
C ASP A 412 5.68 4.74 13.67
N HIS A 413 4.53 4.15 14.02
CA HIS A 413 4.43 3.03 14.97
C HIS A 413 5.17 3.31 16.29
N VAL A 414 4.93 4.48 16.88
CA VAL A 414 5.50 4.90 18.16
C VAL A 414 4.46 4.75 19.27
N VAL A 415 4.89 4.23 20.41
CA VAL A 415 4.07 4.10 21.62
C VAL A 415 4.63 5.03 22.68
N PHE A 416 3.90 6.10 22.98
CA PHE A 416 4.15 6.97 24.12
C PHE A 416 3.46 6.40 25.35
N ASP A 417 4.26 5.94 26.31
CA ASP A 417 3.83 5.43 27.62
C ASP A 417 4.65 6.14 28.71
N THR A 418 4.55 7.46 28.70
CA THR A 418 5.21 8.35 29.64
C THR A 418 4.19 8.86 30.65
N LYS A 419 4.49 8.72 31.95
CA LYS A 419 3.55 9.13 33.00
C LYS A 419 3.60 10.65 33.17
N GLY A 420 2.93 11.43 32.32
CA GLY A 420 2.92 12.91 32.37
C GLY A 420 4.12 13.62 31.71
N GLY A 421 5.10 12.87 31.20
CA GLY A 421 6.14 13.35 30.28
C GLY A 421 5.69 13.18 28.82
N GLY A 422 6.61 13.25 27.85
CA GLY A 422 6.29 12.94 26.45
C GLY A 422 7.19 13.68 25.48
N CYS A 423 6.63 14.61 24.72
CA CYS A 423 7.35 15.39 23.69
C CYS A 423 6.94 16.85 23.73
N ILE A 424 7.90 17.76 23.60
CA ILE A 424 7.65 19.17 23.33
C ILE A 424 8.34 19.53 22.03
N GLN A 425 7.62 20.13 21.10
CA GLN A 425 8.20 20.65 19.86
C GLN A 425 7.88 22.13 19.66
N ASN A 426 8.85 22.89 19.17
CA ASN A 426 8.65 24.24 18.65
C ASN A 426 9.28 24.37 17.25
N GLY A 427 8.51 24.86 16.28
CA GLY A 427 8.97 25.04 14.90
C GLY A 427 8.91 23.76 14.05
N GLY A 428 9.13 23.92 12.75
CA GLY A 428 9.24 22.83 11.78
C GLY A 428 7.95 22.01 11.60
N SER A 429 8.11 20.80 11.07
CA SER A 429 6.99 19.85 10.86
C SER A 429 7.00 18.70 11.87
N PHE A 430 5.82 18.25 12.30
CA PHE A 430 5.63 17.07 13.16
C PHE A 430 4.64 16.09 12.52
N VAL A 431 5.10 14.87 12.22
CA VAL A 431 4.28 13.81 11.63
C VAL A 431 4.24 12.63 12.59
N LEU A 432 3.03 12.23 13.00
CA LEU A 432 2.78 11.06 13.85
C LEU A 432 1.76 10.14 13.19
N THR A 433 2.17 8.91 12.85
CA THR A 433 1.33 7.93 12.17
C THR A 433 1.30 6.57 12.87
N ASN A 434 0.18 5.85 12.77
CA ASN A 434 0.01 4.48 13.29
C ASN A 434 0.48 4.30 14.75
N SER A 435 0.22 5.30 15.59
CA SER A 435 0.89 5.44 16.89
C SER A 435 -0.11 5.43 18.04
N ILE A 436 0.39 5.13 19.25
CA ILE A 436 -0.41 5.07 20.47
C ILE A 436 0.14 6.08 21.47
N VAL A 437 -0.74 6.89 22.05
CA VAL A 437 -0.41 7.82 23.14
C VAL A 437 -1.22 7.42 24.36
N SER A 438 -0.53 6.98 25.41
CA SER A 438 -1.17 6.44 26.62
C SER A 438 -0.62 7.02 27.92
N SER A 439 -1.22 6.63 29.04
CA SER A 439 -0.67 6.85 30.39
C SER A 439 -0.45 8.32 30.76
N ASP A 440 -1.32 9.23 30.30
CA ASP A 440 -1.17 10.68 30.46
C ASP A 440 0.08 11.28 29.80
N SER A 441 0.62 10.61 28.77
CA SER A 441 1.69 11.19 27.93
C SER A 441 1.24 12.52 27.33
N LYS A 442 2.14 13.50 27.33
CA LYS A 442 1.93 14.88 26.91
C LYS A 442 2.74 15.21 25.68
N LEU A 443 2.06 15.63 24.62
CA LEU A 443 2.64 16.20 23.41
C LEU A 443 2.30 17.70 23.38
N ASP A 444 3.29 18.57 23.53
CA ASP A 444 3.10 20.04 23.46
C ASP A 444 3.78 20.57 22.19
N LEU A 445 2.98 20.90 21.17
CA LEU A 445 3.46 21.30 19.84
C LEU A 445 3.15 22.77 19.58
N LYS A 446 4.17 23.56 19.24
CA LYS A 446 4.05 25.01 19.06
C LYS A 446 4.63 25.47 17.73
N ASN A 447 3.96 26.42 17.08
CA ASN A 447 4.42 27.07 15.85
C ASN A 447 4.90 26.07 14.79
N ALA A 448 4.13 25.00 14.58
CA ALA A 448 4.55 23.86 13.77
C ALA A 448 3.43 23.40 12.84
N ILE A 449 3.83 22.80 11.71
CA ILE A 449 2.91 22.09 10.81
C ILE A 449 2.79 20.66 11.33
N VAL A 450 1.58 20.25 11.71
CA VAL A 450 1.35 18.95 12.35
C VAL A 450 0.43 18.09 11.49
N LYS A 451 0.85 16.85 11.27
CA LYS A 451 0.00 15.79 10.73
C LYS A 451 -0.09 14.63 11.70
N MET A 452 -1.31 14.26 12.08
CA MET A 452 -1.59 13.04 12.84
C MET A 452 -2.55 12.16 12.06
N ASP A 453 -2.16 10.91 11.80
CA ASP A 453 -2.96 9.95 11.02
C ASP A 453 -2.95 8.56 11.68
N ASN A 454 -4.12 7.99 11.92
CA ASN A 454 -4.28 6.70 12.60
C ASN A 454 -3.56 6.68 13.97
N VAL A 455 -3.97 7.59 14.86
CA VAL A 455 -3.39 7.74 16.21
C VAL A 455 -4.43 7.40 17.26
N LEU A 456 -4.11 6.47 18.15
CA LEU A 456 -4.97 6.06 19.25
C LEU A 456 -4.51 6.67 20.58
N PHE A 457 -5.40 7.42 21.22
CA PHE A 457 -5.24 7.90 22.58
C PHE A 457 -5.94 6.95 23.55
N THR A 458 -5.22 6.46 24.56
CA THR A 458 -5.83 5.53 25.51
C THR A 458 -5.36 5.72 26.95
N GLU A 459 -6.26 5.52 27.92
CA GLU A 459 -5.96 5.66 29.36
C GLU A 459 -5.48 7.06 29.79
N CYS A 460 -5.82 8.10 29.02
CA CYS A 460 -5.50 9.49 29.36
C CYS A 460 -6.53 10.07 30.33
N ARG A 461 -6.07 10.59 31.46
CA ARG A 461 -6.88 11.24 32.50
C ARG A 461 -6.88 12.77 32.38
N SER A 462 -6.10 13.31 31.45
CA SER A 462 -5.95 14.74 31.16
C SER A 462 -5.50 14.94 29.71
N SER A 463 -5.60 16.17 29.17
CA SER A 463 -5.35 16.50 27.76
C SER A 463 -3.99 16.02 27.26
N ALA A 464 -3.98 15.04 26.35
CA ALA A 464 -2.75 14.39 25.91
C ALA A 464 -1.95 15.25 24.94
N VAL A 465 -2.59 16.13 24.16
CA VAL A 465 -1.93 16.99 23.19
C VAL A 465 -2.36 18.43 23.35
N GLN A 466 -1.39 19.34 23.36
CA GLN A 466 -1.58 20.78 23.33
C GLN A 466 -0.97 21.32 22.04
N PHE A 467 -1.75 22.11 21.31
CA PHE A 467 -1.30 22.82 20.10
C PHE A 467 -1.37 24.32 20.34
N ALA A 468 -0.34 25.06 19.94
CA ALA A 468 -0.32 26.51 20.00
C ALA A 468 0.32 27.12 18.75
N GLY A 469 -0.43 27.87 17.93
CA GLY A 469 0.12 28.49 16.72
C GLY A 469 0.42 27.51 15.59
N CYS A 470 -0.32 26.40 15.50
CA CYS A 470 -0.04 25.31 14.57
C CYS A 470 -1.00 25.28 13.37
N GLU A 471 -0.57 24.61 12.30
CA GLU A 471 -1.45 24.16 11.20
C GLU A 471 -1.62 22.65 11.31
N LEU A 472 -2.85 22.18 11.54
CA LEU A 472 -3.13 20.79 11.90
C LEU A 472 -3.88 20.06 10.77
N VAL A 473 -3.41 18.87 10.42
CA VAL A 473 -4.17 17.89 9.62
C VAL A 473 -4.34 16.63 10.45
N LEU A 474 -5.58 16.37 10.86
CA LEU A 474 -5.94 15.25 11.73
C LEU A 474 -6.83 14.26 10.97
N SER A 475 -6.43 13.00 10.91
CA SER A 475 -7.22 11.91 10.31
C SER A 475 -7.13 10.62 11.13
N GLN A 476 -8.22 9.88 11.16
CA GLN A 476 -8.33 8.61 11.88
C GLN A 476 -7.87 8.69 13.34
N ILE A 477 -8.31 9.72 14.07
CA ILE A 477 -7.95 9.91 15.48
C ILE A 477 -8.88 9.09 16.37
N GLY A 478 -8.33 8.14 17.12
CA GLY A 478 -9.06 7.28 18.04
C GLY A 478 -8.90 7.69 19.50
N GLN A 479 -9.95 7.52 20.31
CA GLN A 479 -9.89 7.65 21.77
C GLN A 479 -10.59 6.48 22.47
N SER A 480 -9.94 5.91 23.50
CA SER A 480 -10.49 4.82 24.31
C SER A 480 -10.08 4.93 25.80
N ASN A 481 -11.05 4.80 26.71
CA ASN A 481 -10.82 4.83 28.17
C ASN A 481 -10.17 6.12 28.69
N CYS A 482 -10.57 7.27 28.13
CA CYS A 482 -10.00 8.56 28.47
C CYS A 482 -11.00 9.45 29.22
N LYS A 483 -10.60 10.03 30.35
CA LYS A 483 -11.51 10.71 31.31
C LYS A 483 -11.74 12.19 31.02
N GLU A 484 -10.90 12.79 30.20
CA GLU A 484 -10.93 14.19 29.80
C GLU A 484 -10.80 14.30 28.29
N HIS A 485 -10.96 15.52 27.78
CA HIS A 485 -10.61 15.85 26.41
C HIS A 485 -9.14 15.57 26.11
N ILE A 486 -8.83 15.25 24.86
CA ILE A 486 -7.50 14.77 24.46
C ILE A 486 -6.69 15.87 23.79
N LEU A 487 -7.32 16.65 22.91
CA LEU A 487 -6.68 17.67 22.11
C LEU A 487 -7.12 19.05 22.61
N ASP A 488 -6.14 19.89 22.94
CA ASP A 488 -6.35 21.29 23.28
C ASP A 488 -5.71 22.15 22.19
N VAL A 489 -6.54 22.85 21.40
CA VAL A 489 -6.11 23.53 20.18
C VAL A 489 -6.19 25.04 20.37
N ASN A 490 -5.04 25.69 20.50
CA ASN A 490 -4.95 27.12 20.72
C ASN A 490 -4.33 27.88 19.56
N SER A 491 -4.95 28.97 19.11
CA SER A 491 -4.43 29.85 18.04
C SER A 491 -3.96 29.08 16.79
N SER A 492 -4.69 28.04 16.37
CA SER A 492 -4.26 27.09 15.35
C SER A 492 -5.33 26.87 14.28
N SER A 493 -4.94 26.55 13.05
CA SER A 493 -5.85 26.11 11.99
C SER A 493 -5.92 24.58 11.97
N VAL A 494 -7.11 24.02 11.74
CA VAL A 494 -7.35 22.58 11.82
C VAL A 494 -8.16 22.10 10.63
N LEU A 495 -7.65 21.10 9.92
CA LEU A 495 -8.41 20.24 9.02
C LEU A 495 -8.61 18.88 9.68
N PHE A 496 -9.84 18.60 10.09
CA PHE A 496 -10.20 17.37 10.79
C PHE A 496 -11.05 16.46 9.90
N LYS A 497 -10.46 15.34 9.47
CA LYS A 497 -11.05 14.46 8.46
C LYS A 497 -11.86 13.29 9.00
N SER A 498 -11.39 12.64 10.06
CA SER A 498 -12.08 11.50 10.68
C SER A 498 -11.61 11.22 12.11
N ALA A 499 -12.53 10.79 12.96
CA ALA A 499 -12.29 10.43 14.35
C ALA A 499 -13.16 9.25 14.81
N LEU A 500 -12.71 8.54 15.84
CA LEU A 500 -13.44 7.47 16.53
C LEU A 500 -13.31 7.65 18.04
N LYS A 501 -14.39 7.42 18.78
CA LYS A 501 -14.44 7.62 20.23
C LYS A 501 -15.25 6.49 20.89
N SER A 502 -14.76 5.95 22.01
CA SER A 502 -15.53 5.02 22.85
C SER A 502 -16.64 5.73 23.64
N GLU A 503 -17.75 5.04 23.92
CA GLU A 503 -18.91 5.60 24.64
C GLU A 503 -18.54 6.25 25.99
N ASP A 504 -17.58 5.67 26.71
CA ASP A 504 -17.13 6.14 28.03
C ASP A 504 -16.16 7.34 28.02
N SER A 505 -15.80 7.86 26.83
CA SER A 505 -14.81 8.95 26.71
C SER A 505 -15.49 10.34 26.71
N GLN A 506 -14.77 11.40 27.10
CA GLN A 506 -15.20 12.79 26.91
C GLN A 506 -15.03 13.27 25.45
N GLU A 507 -15.52 14.47 25.09
CA GLU A 507 -15.28 15.07 23.76
C GLU A 507 -13.78 15.12 23.42
N LEU A 508 -13.44 14.92 22.15
CA LEU A 508 -12.05 14.71 21.75
C LEU A 508 -11.23 16.00 21.81
N VAL A 509 -11.83 17.13 21.42
CA VAL A 509 -11.20 18.45 21.39
C VAL A 509 -11.89 19.38 22.38
N SER A 510 -11.16 19.94 23.35
CA SER A 510 -11.74 20.83 24.40
C SER A 510 -12.10 22.21 23.91
N GLN A 511 -11.30 22.76 23.01
CA GLN A 511 -11.46 24.09 22.47
C GLN A 511 -10.62 24.18 21.20
N VAL A 512 -11.16 24.89 20.21
CA VAL A 512 -10.40 25.38 19.07
C VAL A 512 -10.48 26.90 19.13
N SER A 513 -9.35 27.57 19.34
CA SER A 513 -9.26 29.03 19.15
C SER A 513 -8.54 29.31 17.83
N GLY A 514 -9.27 29.29 16.71
CA GLY A 514 -8.69 29.45 15.37
C GLY A 514 -9.67 29.05 14.26
N GLN A 515 -9.16 28.57 13.13
CA GLN A 515 -10.00 28.09 12.01
C GLN A 515 -10.18 26.57 12.11
N LEU A 516 -11.42 26.09 12.06
CA LEU A 516 -11.74 24.66 12.04
C LEU A 516 -12.48 24.32 10.74
N ILE A 517 -11.90 23.39 9.97
CA ILE A 517 -12.49 22.77 8.79
C ILE A 517 -12.68 21.30 9.12
N THR A 518 -13.91 20.81 9.03
CA THR A 518 -14.24 19.40 9.25
C THR A 518 -14.72 18.75 7.97
N GLU A 519 -14.39 17.47 7.80
CA GLU A 519 -15.05 16.58 6.82
C GLU A 519 -16.01 15.64 7.59
N GLY A 520 -17.22 15.45 7.05
CA GLY A 520 -18.24 14.60 7.67
C GLY A 520 -18.69 15.05 9.07
N ASP A 521 -18.95 14.09 9.95
CA ASP A 521 -19.49 14.33 11.31
C ASP A 521 -18.42 14.71 12.36
N CYS A 522 -17.18 15.03 11.93
CA CYS A 522 -16.07 15.33 12.84
C CYS A 522 -16.33 16.53 13.77
N GLU A 523 -17.26 17.40 13.37
CA GLU A 523 -17.73 18.55 14.14
C GLU A 523 -18.22 18.16 15.54
N ARG A 524 -18.87 16.99 15.66
CA ARG A 524 -19.45 16.50 16.92
C ARG A 524 -18.42 16.08 17.97
N PHE A 525 -17.14 16.04 17.60
CA PHE A 525 -16.04 15.69 18.50
C PHE A 525 -15.31 16.93 19.05
N CYS A 526 -15.77 18.14 18.70
CA CYS A 526 -15.17 19.41 19.10
C CYS A 526 -16.10 20.25 19.97
N ASN A 527 -15.55 20.88 21.02
CA ASN A 527 -16.26 21.91 21.78
C ASN A 527 -15.89 23.32 21.29
N TYR A 528 -16.87 24.22 21.25
CA TYR A 528 -16.74 25.54 20.62
C TYR A 528 -16.48 26.67 21.62
N SER A 529 -15.60 27.59 21.23
CA SER A 529 -15.56 28.93 21.82
C SER A 529 -16.30 29.92 20.89
N GLU A 530 -16.88 30.99 21.44
CA GLU A 530 -17.73 31.96 20.71
C GLU A 530 -17.02 32.71 19.55
N SER A 531 -15.71 32.49 19.33
CA SER A 531 -14.87 33.17 18.33
C SER A 531 -14.43 32.33 17.13
N VAL A 532 -15.00 31.14 16.92
CA VAL A 532 -14.60 30.20 15.84
C VAL A 532 -15.39 30.42 14.54
N LEU A 533 -14.67 30.61 13.42
CA LEU A 533 -15.22 30.46 12.07
C LEU A 533 -15.20 28.97 11.69
N ALA A 534 -16.28 28.25 11.99
CA ALA A 534 -16.47 26.87 11.57
C ALA A 534 -17.04 26.84 10.14
N SER A 535 -16.43 26.06 9.26
CA SER A 535 -16.97 25.79 7.92
C SER A 535 -16.95 24.29 7.67
N THR A 536 -18.13 23.69 7.54
CA THR A 536 -18.32 22.32 7.08
C THR A 536 -18.15 22.30 5.56
N VAL A 537 -17.25 21.47 5.06
CA VAL A 537 -17.14 21.26 3.60
C VAL A 537 -18.19 20.24 3.20
N ASP A 538 -19.37 20.71 2.80
CA ASP A 538 -20.32 19.89 2.06
C ASP A 538 -19.69 19.54 0.71
N ALA A 539 -19.31 18.27 0.54
CA ALA A 539 -18.73 17.78 -0.69
C ALA A 539 -19.75 17.88 -1.84
N LYS A 540 -19.54 18.84 -2.74
CA LYS A 540 -20.14 18.86 -4.08
C LYS A 540 -19.31 18.09 -5.09
#